data_AF-A0A2U8X3Z5-F1
#
_entry.id   AF-A0A2U8X3Z5-F1
#
_cell.length_a   1.000
_cell.length_b   1.000
_cell.length_c   1.000
_cell.angle_alpha   90.00
_cell.angle_beta   90.00
_cell.angle_gamma   90.00
#
_symmetry.space_group_name_H-M   'P 1'
#
loop_
_entity.id
_entity.type
_entity.pdbx_description
1 polymer ?
#
loop_
_entity_poly.entity_id
_entity_poly.type
_entity_poly.pdbx_seq_one_letter_code
_entity_poly.pdbx_strand_id
1 'polypeptide(L)'
;MPSLRSLLVLALMTASTVPALAADDAVARWQRADAACALPASPLANQACEDRDRYAAALRRQGWCEARATTAYDHWGWQRCAPSATARAMPRRRARPHA
;
A
#
# COMPACT_ATOMS: atom_id res chain seq x y z
N MET A 1 7.96 33.35 -29.87
CA MET A 1 8.91 32.60 -29.00
C MET A 1 8.10 31.99 -27.85
N PRO A 2 7.60 30.75 -28.00
CA PRO A 2 6.81 30.12 -26.95
C PRO A 2 7.73 29.78 -25.78
N SER A 3 7.33 30.26 -24.62
CA SER A 3 8.11 30.39 -23.40
C SER A 3 8.62 29.04 -22.90
N LEU A 4 9.94 28.93 -22.67
CA LEU A 4 10.61 27.82 -21.97
C LEU A 4 9.89 27.41 -20.65
N ARG A 5 9.14 28.35 -20.04
CA ARG A 5 8.28 28.10 -18.89
C ARG A 5 7.19 27.05 -19.13
N SER A 6 6.59 26.99 -20.32
CA SER A 6 5.54 26.00 -20.62
C SER A 6 6.09 24.58 -20.74
N LEU A 7 7.33 24.42 -21.23
CA LEU A 7 7.99 23.12 -21.32
C LEU A 7 8.39 22.58 -19.93
N LEU A 8 8.82 23.46 -19.02
CA LEU A 8 9.15 23.09 -17.65
C LEU A 8 7.92 22.60 -16.85
N VAL A 9 6.76 23.25 -17.01
CA VAL A 9 5.53 22.84 -16.33
C VAL A 9 5.02 21.49 -16.85
N LEU A 10 5.17 21.22 -18.15
CA LEU A 10 4.79 19.94 -18.75
C LEU A 10 5.69 18.79 -18.27
N ALA A 11 7.00 19.02 -18.14
CA ALA A 11 7.97 18.03 -17.68
C ALA A 11 7.83 17.69 -16.19
N LEU A 12 7.46 18.66 -15.35
CA LEU A 12 7.21 18.44 -13.92
C LEU A 12 5.95 17.60 -13.66
N MET A 13 4.94 17.68 -14.51
CA MET A 13 3.70 16.88 -14.36
C MET A 13 3.89 15.40 -14.70
N THR A 14 4.87 15.04 -15.53
CA THR A 14 5.17 13.62 -15.84
C THR A 14 6.01 12.92 -14.77
N ALA A 15 6.62 13.66 -13.84
CA ALA A 15 7.53 13.09 -12.85
C ALA A 15 6.82 12.48 -11.61
N SER A 16 5.49 12.61 -11.50
CA SER A 16 4.75 12.24 -10.28
C SER A 16 4.07 10.88 -10.32
N THR A 17 4.13 10.12 -11.42
CA THR A 17 3.40 8.83 -11.56
C THR A 17 4.17 7.61 -11.05
N VAL A 18 5.45 7.77 -10.67
CA VAL A 18 6.32 6.63 -10.30
C VAL A 18 5.87 5.87 -9.03
N PRO A 19 5.38 6.51 -7.95
CA PRO A 19 5.07 5.78 -6.71
C PRO A 19 3.81 4.92 -6.80
N ALA A 20 2.84 5.31 -7.64
CA ALA A 20 1.57 4.59 -7.76
C ALA A 20 1.76 3.30 -8.57
N LEU A 21 2.41 3.39 -9.74
CA LEU A 21 2.69 2.25 -10.61
C LEU A 21 3.50 1.15 -9.90
N ALA A 22 4.56 1.51 -9.18
CA ALA A 22 5.38 0.55 -8.46
C ALA A 22 4.64 -0.14 -7.30
N ALA A 23 3.63 0.52 -6.74
CA ALA A 23 2.85 0.00 -5.63
C ALA A 23 1.70 -0.91 -6.12
N ASP A 24 1.05 -0.55 -7.23
CA ASP A 24 0.11 -1.42 -7.95
C ASP A 24 0.81 -2.71 -8.43
N ASP A 25 2.06 -2.61 -8.90
CA ASP A 25 2.89 -3.76 -9.26
C ASP A 25 3.21 -4.69 -8.07
N ALA A 26 3.29 -4.15 -6.85
CA ALA A 26 3.53 -4.95 -5.66
C ALA A 26 2.27 -5.75 -5.27
N VAL A 27 1.10 -5.13 -5.32
CA VAL A 27 -0.18 -5.80 -5.06
C VAL A 27 -0.48 -6.85 -6.12
N ALA A 28 -0.23 -6.55 -7.40
CA ALA A 28 -0.43 -7.50 -8.50
C ALA A 28 0.49 -8.73 -8.39
N ARG A 29 1.74 -8.57 -7.92
CA ARG A 29 2.64 -9.70 -7.64
C ARG A 29 2.13 -10.57 -6.51
N TRP A 30 1.65 -9.95 -5.43
CA TRP A 30 1.02 -10.68 -4.34
C TRP A 30 -0.21 -11.45 -4.79
N GLN A 31 -1.12 -10.83 -5.56
CA GLN A 31 -2.35 -11.48 -6.06
C GLN A 31 -2.04 -12.70 -6.93
N ARG A 32 -1.01 -12.61 -7.79
CA ARG A 32 -0.57 -13.74 -8.61
C ARG A 32 -0.05 -14.90 -7.76
N ALA A 33 0.73 -14.61 -6.72
CA ALA A 33 1.22 -15.62 -5.79
C ALA A 33 0.09 -16.23 -4.96
N ASP A 34 -0.89 -15.42 -4.53
CA ASP A 34 -2.08 -15.88 -3.80
C ASP A 34 -2.95 -16.83 -4.63
N ALA A 35 -3.25 -16.45 -5.88
CA ALA A 35 -3.99 -17.31 -6.81
C ALA A 35 -3.26 -18.64 -7.09
N ALA A 36 -1.93 -18.61 -7.22
CA ALA A 36 -1.13 -19.82 -7.40
C ALA A 36 -1.05 -20.68 -6.12
N CYS A 37 -1.08 -20.07 -4.94
CA CYS A 37 -1.15 -20.77 -3.65
C CYS A 37 -2.49 -21.50 -3.45
N ALA A 38 -3.57 -21.02 -4.08
CA ALA A 38 -4.89 -21.68 -4.05
C ALA A 38 -4.99 -22.91 -4.96
N LEU A 39 -3.95 -23.21 -5.76
CA LEU A 39 -3.90 -24.42 -6.59
C LEU A 39 -3.76 -25.69 -5.74
N PRO A 40 -4.06 -26.88 -6.30
CA PRO A 40 -3.83 -28.14 -5.62
C PRO A 40 -2.39 -28.30 -5.13
N ALA A 41 -2.25 -28.98 -3.98
CA ALA A 41 -0.97 -29.17 -3.30
C ALA A 41 0.09 -29.73 -4.26
N SER A 42 1.13 -28.93 -4.46
CA SER A 42 2.25 -29.22 -5.35
C SER A 42 3.47 -28.41 -4.91
N PRO A 43 4.69 -28.77 -5.31
CA PRO A 43 5.87 -27.96 -5.02
C PRO A 43 5.74 -26.51 -5.51
N LEU A 44 5.08 -26.31 -6.67
CA LEU A 44 4.78 -24.99 -7.21
C LEU A 44 3.82 -24.20 -6.31
N ALA A 45 2.73 -24.83 -5.86
CA ALA A 45 1.77 -24.19 -4.96
C ALA A 45 2.42 -23.83 -3.61
N ASN A 46 3.26 -24.72 -3.06
CA ASN A 46 4.00 -24.45 -1.82
C ASN A 46 4.93 -23.24 -1.97
N GLN A 47 5.70 -23.18 -3.06
CA GLN A 47 6.56 -22.03 -3.33
C GLN A 47 5.75 -20.73 -3.51
N ALA A 48 4.61 -20.81 -4.20
CA ALA A 48 3.72 -19.67 -4.36
C ALA A 48 3.16 -19.16 -3.03
N CYS A 49 2.86 -20.06 -2.08
CA CYS A 49 2.44 -19.67 -0.74
C CYS A 49 3.55 -18.94 0.04
N GLU A 50 4.79 -19.41 -0.04
CA GLU A 50 5.94 -18.70 0.56
C GLU A 50 6.15 -17.32 -0.07
N ASP A 51 6.04 -17.23 -1.40
CA ASP A 51 6.17 -15.98 -2.13
C ASP A 51 5.03 -15.00 -1.76
N ARG A 52 3.79 -15.50 -1.64
CA ARG A 52 2.64 -14.73 -1.15
C ARG A 52 2.95 -14.12 0.22
N ASP A 53 3.47 -14.91 1.15
CA ASP A 53 3.77 -14.44 2.50
C ASP A 53 4.91 -13.42 2.51
N ARG A 54 5.94 -13.63 1.65
CA ARG A 54 7.04 -12.68 1.46
C ARG A 54 6.54 -11.34 0.91
N TYR A 55 5.66 -11.37 -0.09
CA TYR A 55 5.07 -10.17 -0.67
C TYR A 55 4.12 -9.48 0.31
N ALA A 56 3.33 -10.22 1.08
CA ALA A 56 2.50 -9.68 2.15
C ALA A 56 3.34 -8.92 3.18
N ALA A 57 4.47 -9.49 3.60
CA ALA A 57 5.39 -8.82 4.51
C ALA A 57 6.02 -7.55 3.89
N ALA A 58 6.35 -7.57 2.60
CA ALA A 58 6.86 -6.40 1.89
C ALA A 58 5.81 -5.28 1.79
N LEU A 59 4.56 -5.62 1.47
CA LEU A 59 3.44 -4.68 1.40
C LEU A 59 3.19 -4.00 2.75
N ARG A 60 3.19 -4.77 3.86
CA ARG A 60 3.09 -4.21 5.22
C ARG A 60 4.20 -3.20 5.52
N ARG A 61 5.45 -3.50 5.16
CA ARG A 61 6.58 -2.56 5.32
C ARG A 61 6.44 -1.29 4.47
N GLN A 62 5.69 -1.36 3.37
CA GLN A 62 5.40 -0.22 2.49
C GLN A 62 4.14 0.56 2.93
N GLY A 63 3.56 0.24 4.10
CA GLY A 63 2.39 0.93 4.63
C GLY A 63 1.07 0.51 3.99
N TRP A 64 1.03 -0.71 3.43
CA TRP A 64 -0.20 -1.35 3.01
C TRP A 64 -0.79 -2.20 4.14
N CYS A 65 -2.11 -2.22 4.21
CA CYS A 65 -2.90 -2.98 5.15
C CYS A 65 -3.82 -3.93 4.38
N GLU A 66 -4.05 -5.13 4.93
CA GLU A 66 -5.02 -6.07 4.34
C GLU A 66 -6.42 -5.47 4.44
N ALA A 67 -7.11 -5.45 3.31
CA ALA A 67 -8.53 -5.15 3.23
C ALA A 67 -9.29 -6.48 3.28
N ARG A 68 -10.02 -6.70 4.37
CA ARG A 68 -10.96 -7.82 4.45
C ARG A 68 -12.11 -7.51 3.51
N ALA A 69 -12.55 -8.51 2.73
CA ALA A 69 -13.79 -8.42 1.99
C ALA A 69 -14.95 -8.10 2.95
N THR A 70 -15.59 -6.94 2.78
CA THR A 70 -16.73 -6.51 3.61
C THR A 70 -18.06 -6.97 3.04
N THR A 71 -18.12 -7.21 1.74
CA THR A 71 -19.29 -7.71 1.02
C THR A 71 -18.95 -8.97 0.23
N ALA A 72 -19.98 -9.67 -0.26
CA ALA A 72 -19.82 -10.85 -1.12
C ALA A 72 -19.18 -10.55 -2.48
N TYR A 73 -19.14 -9.27 -2.87
CA TYR A 73 -18.51 -8.81 -4.12
C TYR A 73 -17.12 -8.21 -3.89
N ASP A 74 -16.72 -8.02 -2.63
CA ASP A 74 -15.37 -7.56 -2.31
C ASP A 74 -14.41 -8.75 -2.34
N HIS A 75 -13.24 -8.53 -2.92
CA HIS A 75 -12.14 -9.48 -2.84
C HIS A 75 -11.22 -9.09 -1.68
N TRP A 76 -10.67 -10.09 -1.00
CA TRP A 76 -9.55 -9.88 -0.10
C TRP A 76 -8.41 -9.23 -0.87
N GLY A 77 -7.81 -8.17 -0.31
CA GLY A 77 -6.81 -7.40 -1.03
C GLY A 77 -5.98 -6.52 -0.12
N TRP A 78 -5.32 -5.54 -0.73
CA TRP A 78 -4.47 -4.58 -0.02
C TRP A 78 -4.95 -3.16 -0.29
N GLN A 79 -5.01 -2.37 0.77
CA GLN A 79 -5.27 -0.94 0.70
C GLN A 79 -4.15 -0.18 1.42
N ARG A 80 -3.94 1.09 1.10
CA ARG A 80 -3.04 1.92 1.91
C ARG A 80 -3.62 2.00 3.31
N CYS A 81 -2.80 1.73 4.33
CA CYS A 81 -3.23 1.91 5.70
C CYS A 81 -3.73 3.36 5.85
N ALA A 82 -4.95 3.54 6.37
CA ALA A 82 -5.45 4.88 6.64
C ALA A 82 -4.41 5.61 7.51
N PRO A 83 -4.02 6.85 7.19
CA PRO A 83 -3.20 7.63 8.11
C PRO A 83 -3.98 7.67 9.42
N SER A 84 -3.34 7.26 10.51
CA SER A 84 -3.92 7.22 11.83
C SER A 84 -4.24 8.65 12.28
N ALA A 85 -5.36 9.20 11.82
CA ALA A 85 -6.02 10.41 12.32
C ALA A 85 -6.59 10.21 13.75
N THR A 86 -6.09 9.18 14.44
CA THR A 86 -6.37 8.70 15.78
C THR A 86 -5.11 8.62 16.64
N ALA A 87 -4.07 9.40 16.34
CA ALA A 87 -3.27 10.04 17.41
C ALA A 87 -4.06 11.23 18.01
N ARG A 88 -5.38 11.10 18.13
CA ARG A 88 -6.24 12.04 18.84
C ARG A 88 -5.82 12.05 20.30
N ALA A 89 -5.58 13.27 20.77
CA ALA A 89 -5.60 13.64 22.18
C ALA A 89 -4.48 13.02 23.02
N MET A 90 -3.25 13.48 22.83
CA MET A 90 -2.37 13.68 23.98
C MET A 90 -3.05 14.76 24.87
N PRO A 91 -3.59 14.44 26.06
CA PRO A 91 -4.09 15.49 26.93
C PRO A 91 -2.87 16.32 27.34
N ARG A 92 -2.77 17.54 26.83
CA ARG A 92 -1.86 18.55 27.37
C ARG A 92 -2.19 18.67 28.85
N ARG A 93 -1.42 18.01 29.73
CA ARG A 93 -1.40 18.30 31.16
C ARG A 93 -1.00 19.77 31.26
N ARG A 94 -1.99 20.65 31.47
CA ARG A 94 -1.74 22.01 31.93
C ARG A 94 -0.97 21.87 33.25
N ALA A 95 0.29 22.30 33.25
CA ALA A 95 1.02 22.53 34.47
C ALA A 95 0.22 23.55 35.30
N ARG A 96 -0.16 23.13 36.51
CA ARG A 96 -0.81 23.98 37.51
C ARG A 96 0.26 24.90 38.08
N PRO A 97 0.14 26.24 38.03
CA PRO A 97 1.04 27.11 38.76
C PRO A 97 0.73 26.95 40.25
N HIS A 98 1.73 26.58 41.04
CA HIS A 98 1.66 26.76 42.49
C HIS A 98 2.03 28.21 42.80
N ALA A 99 1.14 28.86 43.53
CA ALA A 99 1.37 30.12 44.22
C ALA A 99 2.31 29.90 45.42
#